data_AF-A0A351KXM9-F1
#
_entry.id   AF-A0A351KXM9-F1
#
_cell.length_a   1.000
_cell.length_b   1.000
_cell.length_c   1.000
_cell.angle_alpha   90.00
_cell.angle_beta   90.00
_cell.angle_gamma   90.00
#
_symmetry.space_group_name_H-M   'P 1'
#
loop_
_entity.id
_entity.type
_entity.pdbx_description
1 polymer ?
#
loop_
_entity_poly.entity_id
_entity_poly.type
_entity_poly.pdbx_seq_one_letter_code
_entity_poly.pdbx_strand_id
1 'polypeptide(L)' 'MMGKPVIAGTRITVELILEKLAAGETPEQIIEAHPRLNREAIQAALAVRYI' A
#
# COMPACT_ATOMS: atom_id res chain seq x y z
N MET A 1 7.61 1.10 20.14
CA MET A 1 6.51 1.14 19.14
C MET A 1 7.11 1.50 17.79
N MET A 2 7.64 0.52 17.05
CA MET A 2 8.00 0.74 15.65
C MET A 2 6.70 0.79 14.86
N GLY A 3 6.18 1.99 14.61
CA GLY A 3 4.98 2.17 13.81
C GLY A 3 5.23 1.65 12.40
N LYS A 4 4.38 0.76 11.92
CA LYS A 4 4.44 0.31 10.52
C LYS A 4 4.24 1.54 9.62
N PRO A 5 5.00 1.68 8.52
CA PRO A 5 4.82 2.78 7.57
C PRO A 5 3.38 2.76 7.04
N VAL A 6 2.74 3.93 7.07
CA VAL A 6 1.39 4.17 6.57
C VAL A 6 1.44 5.16 5.41
N ILE A 7 0.52 5.00 4.46
CA ILE A 7 0.37 5.97 3.38
C ILE A 7 -0.15 7.29 3.95
N ALA A 8 0.55 8.38 3.65
CA ALA A 8 0.22 9.71 4.14
C ALA A 8 -1.24 10.09 3.84
N GLY A 9 -1.94 10.65 4.83
CA GLY A 9 -3.35 11.00 4.69
C GLY A 9 -4.33 9.82 4.77
N THR A 10 -3.83 8.61 5.00
CA THR A 10 -4.65 7.41 5.18
C THR A 10 -4.28 6.67 6.47
N ARG A 11 -5.07 5.66 6.83
CA ARG A 11 -4.72 4.67 7.86
C ARG A 11 -4.29 3.34 7.24
N ILE A 12 -3.92 3.33 5.96
CA ILE A 12 -3.52 2.14 5.22
C ILE A 12 -2.02 1.93 5.39
N THR A 13 -1.63 0.75 5.86
CA THR A 13 -0.23 0.37 6.00
C THR A 13 0.35 -0.04 4.65
N VAL A 14 1.66 0.19 4.49
CA VAL A 14 2.42 -0.33 3.33
C VAL A 14 2.30 -1.85 3.25
N GLU A 15 2.34 -2.53 4.40
CA GLU A 15 2.19 -3.98 4.49
C GLU A 15 0.86 -4.48 3.91
N LEU A 16 -0.27 -3.81 4.17
CA LEU A 16 -1.56 -4.20 3.59
C LEU A 16 -1.52 -4.15 2.06
N ILE A 17 -0.86 -3.13 1.50
CA ILE A 17 -0.72 -3.00 0.04
C ILE A 17 0.14 -4.14 -0.50
N LEU A 18 1.25 -4.47 0.17
CA LEU A 18 2.13 -5.57 -0.21
C LEU A 18 1.43 -6.93 -0.10
N GLU A 19 0.63 -7.17 0.94
CA GLU A 19 -0.17 -8.38 1.11
C GLU A 19 -1.18 -8.56 -0.03
N LYS A 20 -1.87 -7.48 -0.42
CA LYS A 20 -2.82 -7.50 -1.54
C LYS A 20 -2.13 -7.78 -2.88
N LEU A 21 -0.99 -7.13 -3.12
CA LEU A 21 -0.18 -7.40 -4.31
C LEU A 21 0.36 -8.85 -4.31
N ALA A 22 0.78 -9.37 -3.15
CA ALA A 22 1.23 -10.76 -3.00
C ALA A 22 0.09 -11.78 -3.18
N ALA A 23 -1.15 -11.40 -2.83
CA ALA A 23 -2.35 -12.18 -3.12
C ALA A 23 -2.74 -12.18 -4.60
N GLY A 24 -2.05 -11.39 -5.44
CA GLY A 24 -2.29 -11.28 -6.87
C GLY A 24 -3.29 -10.20 -7.28
N GLU A 25 -3.70 -9.31 -6.36
CA GLU A 25 -4.50 -8.14 -6.72
C GLU A 25 -3.69 -7.17 -7.59
N THR A 26 -4.32 -6.58 -8.60
CA THR A 26 -3.69 -5.53 -9.41
C THR A 26 -3.73 -4.17 -8.69
N PRO A 27 -2.81 -3.25 -8.98
CA PRO A 27 -2.85 -1.89 -8.44
C PRO A 27 -4.20 -1.19 -8.63
N GLU A 28 -4.86 -1.43 -9.77
CA GLU A 28 -6.18 -0.88 -10.08
C GLU A 28 -7.26 -1.39 -9.12
N GLN A 29 -7.27 -2.71 -8.85
CA GLN A 29 -8.22 -3.33 -7.92
C GLN A 29 -8.02 -2.81 -6.49
N ILE A 30 -6.77 -2.61 -6.10
CA ILE A 30 -6.42 -2.06 -4.78
C ILE A 30 -6.91 -0.60 -4.66
N ILE A 31 -6.77 0.20 -5.71
CA ILE A 31 -7.27 1.59 -5.75
C ILE A 31 -8.80 1.62 -5.75
N GLU A 32 -9.45 0.70 -6.46
CA GLU A 32 -10.92 0.59 -6.46
C GLU A 32 -11.46 0.22 -5.08
N ALA A 33 -10.81 -0.72 -4.38
CA ALA A 33 -11.15 -1.10 -3.00
C ALA A 33 -10.81 0.00 -1.98
N HIS A 34 -9.82 0.84 -2.29
CA HIS A 34 -9.35 1.92 -1.44
C HIS A 34 -9.22 3.23 -2.23
N PRO A 35 -10.32 3.97 -2.45
CA PRO A 35 -10.32 5.18 -3.30
C PRO A 35 -9.47 6.33 -2.74
N ARG A 36 -8.93 6.20 -1.53
CA ARG A 36 -7.94 7.11 -0.94
C ARG A 36 -6.50 6.78 -1.32
N LEU A 37 -6.26 5.62 -1.93
CA LEU A 37 -4.98 5.25 -2.51
C LEU A 37 -4.93 5.77 -3.95
N ASN A 38 -3.75 6.23 -4.34
CA ASN A 38 -3.44 6.53 -5.73
C ASN A 38 -2.31 5.62 -6.21
N ARG A 39 -2.02 5.64 -7.52
CA ARG A 39 -0.93 4.84 -8.10
C ARG A 39 0.42 5.13 -7.43
N GLU A 40 0.67 6.38 -7.03
CA GLU A 40 1.90 6.79 -6.36
C GLU A 40 2.06 6.13 -4.99
N ALA A 41 0.97 5.99 -4.23
CA ALA A 41 0.98 5.29 -2.94
C ALA A 41 1.34 3.81 -3.10
N ILE A 42 0.85 3.16 -4.16
CA ILE A 42 1.19 1.77 -4.46
C ILE A 42 2.65 1.65 -4.90
N GLN A 43 3.14 2.55 -5.75
CA GLN A 43 4.55 2.59 -6.15
C GLN A 43 5.47 2.86 -4.95
N ALA A 44 5.09 3.78 -4.06
CA ALA A 44 5.82 4.07 -2.83
C ALA A 44 5.87 2.86 -1.88
N ALA A 45 4.77 2.10 -1.80
CA ALA A 45 4.72 0.86 -1.02
C ALA A 45 5.71 -0.20 -1.55
N LEU A 46 5.89 -0.29 -2.88
CA LEU A 46 6.87 -1.19 -3.52
C LEU A 46 8.32 -0.70 -3.38
N ALA A 47 8.53 0.62 -3.33
CA ALA A 47 9.85 1.21 -3.15
C ALA A 47 10.37 1.12 -1.70
N VAL A 48 9.49 0.90 -0.73
CA VAL A 48 9.87 0.66 0.66
C VAL A 48 10.62 -0.68 0.75
N ARG A 49 11.94 -0.58 0.93
CA ARG A 49 12.79 -1.73 1.24
C ARG A 49 12.64 -2.06 2.72
N TYR A 50 11.86 -3.09 3.04
CA TYR A 50 11.97 -3.75 4.34
C TYR A 50 13.30 -4.51 4.37
N ILE A 51 14.29 -3.94 5.07
CA ILE A 51 15.50 -4.65 5.52
C ILE A 51 15.32 -5.05 6.98
#